data_AF-A0A934XRK5-F1
#
_entry.id   AF-A0A934XRK5-F1
#
_cell.length_a   1.000
_cell.length_b   1.000
_cell.length_c   1.000
_cell.angle_alpha   90.00
_cell.angle_beta   90.00
_cell.angle_gamma   90.00
#
_symmetry.space_group_name_H-M   'P 1'
#
loop_
_entity.id
_entity.type
_entity.pdbx_description
1 polymer ?
#
loop_
_entity_poly.entity_id
_entity_poly.type
_entity_poly.pdbx_seq_one_letter_code
_entity_poly.pdbx_strand_id
1 'polypeptide(L)'
;HSHQRHAIGVYGVTGSDSGYAGYFVGRVHVLGALSKSAGSFKIDHPLDPANQYLSHSFVESPDMMNIYNGNVTTDAEGLAVVMLPEWFQALNRDFRYQLTVIGQFAQAIVAQEIKNNRFVIRTDKPQVKVSWQVTGIRQDAYANAHRIPVEEEKPAGELGLYLHPVELGLDAELGLDYQRNLDPPE
;
A
#
# COMPACT_ATOMS: atom_id res chain seq x y z
N HIS A 1 -7.57 -33.13 28.17
CA HIS A 1 -8.14 -32.52 26.95
C HIS A 1 -8.45 -31.05 27.22
N SER A 2 -7.59 -30.14 26.75
CA SER A 2 -7.77 -28.69 26.92
C SER A 2 -8.61 -28.15 25.76
N HIS A 3 -9.85 -27.77 26.03
CA HIS A 3 -10.64 -26.97 25.10
C HIS A 3 -10.06 -25.55 25.09
N GLN A 4 -9.28 -25.20 24.05
CA GLN A 4 -8.97 -23.80 23.76
C GLN A 4 -10.29 -23.09 23.48
N ARG A 5 -10.78 -22.32 24.45
CA ARG A 5 -11.89 -21.39 24.23
C ARG A 5 -11.32 -20.25 23.38
N HIS A 6 -11.95 -19.95 22.26
CA HIS A 6 -11.65 -18.76 21.48
C HIS A 6 -12.01 -17.55 22.35
N ALA A 7 -11.03 -16.98 23.04
CA ALA A 7 -11.22 -15.79 23.85
C ALA A 7 -11.06 -14.56 22.95
N ILE A 8 -12.10 -13.73 22.90
CA ILE A 8 -12.06 -12.44 22.20
C ILE A 8 -11.76 -11.37 23.25
N GLY A 9 -10.60 -10.73 23.16
CA GLY A 9 -10.21 -9.66 24.10
C GLY A 9 -11.05 -8.39 23.93
N VAL A 10 -11.45 -8.06 22.70
CA VAL A 10 -12.34 -6.93 22.38
C VAL A 10 -13.31 -7.33 21.27
N TYR A 11 -14.62 -7.28 21.55
CA TYR A 11 -15.68 -7.56 20.56
C TYR A 11 -16.58 -6.33 20.38
N GLY A 12 -16.28 -5.52 19.37
CA GLY A 12 -17.08 -4.37 18.97
C GLY A 12 -18.06 -4.73 17.86
N VAL A 13 -19.34 -4.38 18.02
CA VAL A 13 -20.37 -4.51 16.98
C VAL A 13 -21.21 -3.24 16.95
N THR A 14 -21.56 -2.78 15.76
CA THR A 14 -22.55 -1.74 15.55
C THR A 14 -23.57 -2.21 14.52
N GLY A 15 -24.85 -1.93 14.77
CA GLY A 15 -25.93 -2.17 13.82
C GLY A 15 -26.21 -0.95 12.92
N SER A 16 -25.44 0.13 13.05
CA SER A 16 -25.57 1.31 12.22
C SER A 16 -24.79 1.15 10.91
N ASP A 17 -25.41 1.44 9.77
CA ASP A 17 -24.78 1.39 8.45
C ASP A 17 -23.60 2.37 8.29
N SER A 18 -23.50 3.38 9.16
CA SER A 18 -22.44 4.41 9.13
C SER A 18 -21.65 4.51 10.43
N GLY A 19 -21.99 3.70 11.44
CA GLY A 19 -21.31 3.72 12.73
C GLY A 19 -20.00 2.94 12.69
N TYR A 20 -19.06 3.32 13.54
CA TYR A 20 -17.83 2.55 13.75
C TYR A 20 -18.03 1.55 14.89
N ALA A 21 -17.74 0.26 14.66
CA ALA A 21 -17.69 -0.75 15.72
C ALA A 21 -16.48 -0.55 16.66
N GLY A 22 -15.46 0.16 16.18
CA GLY A 22 -14.34 0.68 16.95
C GLY A 22 -13.78 1.93 16.26
N TYR A 23 -13.54 2.99 17.02
CA TYR A 23 -12.95 4.24 16.54
C TYR A 23 -11.71 4.55 17.38
N PHE A 24 -10.54 4.39 16.79
CA PHE A 24 -9.25 4.53 17.47
C PHE A 24 -8.56 5.81 16.99
N VAL A 25 -8.12 6.64 17.93
CA VAL A 25 -7.34 7.84 17.66
C VAL A 25 -5.91 7.61 18.15
N GLY A 26 -4.96 7.54 17.22
CA GLY A 26 -3.55 7.27 17.50
C GLY A 26 -2.99 6.03 16.78
N ARG A 27 -1.74 5.67 17.09
CA ARG A 27 -1.06 4.49 16.52
C ARG A 27 -1.66 3.21 17.13
N VAL A 28 -2.01 2.25 16.28
CA VAL A 28 -2.44 0.90 16.69
C VAL A 28 -1.32 -0.07 16.33
N HIS A 29 -0.80 -0.78 17.33
CA HIS A 29 0.18 -1.85 17.14
C HIS A 29 -0.52 -3.20 17.26
N VAL A 30 -0.34 -4.09 16.28
CA VAL A 30 -0.88 -5.45 16.29
C VAL A 30 0.31 -6.38 16.10
N LEU A 31 0.69 -7.10 17.16
CA LEU A 31 1.83 -8.02 17.14
C LEU A 31 1.55 -9.24 16.23
N GLY A 32 0.30 -9.71 16.22
CA GLY A 32 -0.14 -10.83 15.40
C GLY A 32 -0.69 -10.43 14.04
N ALA A 33 -1.23 -11.39 13.30
CA ALA A 33 -1.89 -11.12 12.04
C ALA A 33 -3.16 -10.29 12.22
N LEU A 34 -3.26 -9.18 11.47
CA LEU A 34 -4.53 -8.46 11.30
C LEU A 34 -5.35 -9.12 10.19
N SER A 35 -6.33 -9.95 10.57
CA SER A 35 -7.30 -10.50 9.61
C SER A 35 -8.49 -9.56 9.44
N LYS A 36 -8.74 -9.14 8.20
CA LYS A 36 -9.87 -8.28 7.82
C LYS A 36 -10.28 -8.56 6.38
N SER A 37 -11.56 -8.35 6.05
CA SER A 37 -12.05 -8.58 4.69
C SER A 37 -11.51 -7.56 3.67
N ALA A 38 -11.16 -6.34 4.10
CA ALA A 38 -10.58 -5.31 3.24
C ALA A 38 -9.71 -4.34 4.05
N GLY A 39 -8.71 -3.73 3.38
CA GLY A 39 -7.84 -2.72 3.97
C GLY A 39 -7.63 -1.56 3.05
N SER A 40 -7.98 -0.36 3.52
CA SER A 40 -7.79 0.87 2.78
C SER A 40 -7.27 1.98 3.67
N PHE A 41 -6.63 2.97 3.06
CA PHE A 41 -6.54 4.29 3.67
C PHE A 41 -7.66 5.16 3.11
N LYS A 42 -8.07 6.16 3.89
CA LYS A 42 -8.93 7.25 3.47
C LYS A 42 -8.25 8.54 3.91
N ILE A 43 -8.06 9.45 2.97
CA ILE A 43 -7.49 10.78 3.22
C ILE A 43 -8.36 11.85 2.59
N ASP A 44 -8.12 13.09 2.95
CA ASP A 44 -8.65 14.23 2.19
C ASP A 44 -8.15 14.19 0.75
N HIS A 45 -9.03 14.51 -0.19
CA HIS A 45 -8.71 14.46 -1.60
C HIS A 45 -7.61 15.50 -1.91
N PRO A 46 -6.51 15.14 -2.58
CA PRO A 46 -5.36 16.04 -2.74
C PRO A 46 -5.66 17.28 -3.60
N LEU A 47 -6.68 17.23 -4.46
CA LEU A 47 -7.12 18.38 -5.29
C LEU A 47 -8.27 19.18 -4.65
N ASP A 48 -8.96 18.62 -3.66
CA ASP A 48 -10.12 19.26 -3.03
C ASP A 48 -10.29 18.75 -1.57
N PRO A 49 -9.32 19.06 -0.69
CA PRO A 49 -9.24 18.42 0.61
C PRO A 49 -10.36 18.85 1.57
N ALA A 50 -10.99 20.01 1.33
CA ALA A 50 -12.06 20.50 2.19
C ALA A 50 -13.41 19.82 1.94
N ASN A 51 -13.62 19.22 0.77
CA ASN A 51 -14.94 18.74 0.34
C ASN A 51 -14.97 17.26 -0.09
N GLN A 52 -13.82 16.62 -0.31
CA GLN A 52 -13.75 15.28 -0.85
C GLN A 52 -12.75 14.39 -0.11
N TYR A 53 -12.99 13.08 -0.15
CA TYR A 53 -12.06 12.07 0.33
C TYR A 53 -11.55 11.21 -0.83
N LEU A 54 -10.32 10.72 -0.70
CA LEU A 54 -9.71 9.74 -1.58
C LEU A 54 -9.40 8.46 -0.80
N SER A 55 -9.75 7.30 -1.37
CA SER A 55 -9.53 5.99 -0.75
C SER A 55 -8.82 5.04 -1.70
N HIS A 56 -7.87 4.25 -1.18
CA HIS A 56 -7.15 3.21 -1.92
C HIS A 56 -7.01 1.94 -1.07
N SER A 57 -7.02 0.78 -1.73
CA SER A 57 -6.68 -0.49 -1.10
C SER A 57 -5.17 -0.57 -0.79
N PHE A 58 -4.80 -1.36 0.21
CA PHE A 58 -3.40 -1.54 0.59
C PHE A 58 -2.59 -2.31 -0.46
N VAL A 59 -1.37 -1.83 -0.69
CA VAL A 59 -0.26 -2.56 -1.30
C VAL A 59 0.88 -2.49 -0.28
N GLU A 60 1.33 -3.63 0.23
CA GLU A 60 2.49 -3.66 1.13
C GLU A 60 3.77 -3.50 0.31
N SER A 61 4.38 -2.33 0.44
CA SER A 61 5.66 -1.97 -0.18
C SER A 61 6.43 -1.07 0.77
N PRO A 62 7.77 -1.10 0.76
CA PRO A 62 8.56 -0.21 1.60
C PRO A 62 8.33 1.28 1.29
N ASP A 63 7.89 1.60 0.07
CA ASP A 63 7.85 2.99 -0.42
C ASP A 63 6.46 3.67 -0.36
N MET A 64 5.44 3.02 0.22
CA MET A 64 4.02 3.46 0.10
C MET A 64 3.60 3.62 -1.38
N MET A 65 3.79 2.56 -2.17
CA MET A 65 3.57 2.53 -3.61
C MET A 65 2.07 2.43 -3.97
N ASN A 66 1.64 3.26 -4.91
CA ASN A 66 0.36 3.07 -5.62
C ASN A 66 0.60 2.38 -6.96
N ILE A 67 -0.34 1.53 -7.38
CA ILE A 67 -0.30 0.79 -8.63
C ILE A 67 -1.52 1.15 -9.47
N TYR A 68 -1.29 1.50 -10.73
CA TYR A 68 -2.32 1.77 -11.74
C TYR A 68 -2.04 0.89 -12.95
N ASN A 69 -3.08 0.29 -13.55
CA ASN A 69 -2.91 -0.60 -14.68
C ASN A 69 -4.09 -0.54 -15.65
N GLY A 70 -3.88 -1.08 -16.83
CA GLY A 70 -4.92 -1.19 -17.85
C GLY A 70 -4.41 -1.87 -19.11
N ASN A 71 -5.25 -1.88 -20.13
CA ASN A 71 -4.88 -2.30 -21.48
C ASN A 71 -5.16 -1.16 -22.45
N VAL A 72 -4.34 -1.04 -23.49
CA VAL A 72 -4.56 -0.11 -24.60
C VAL A 72 -4.14 -0.75 -25.91
N THR A 73 -4.74 -0.35 -27.02
CA THR A 73 -4.32 -0.77 -28.37
C THR A 73 -3.70 0.42 -29.10
N THR A 74 -2.56 0.21 -29.73
CA THR A 74 -1.91 1.25 -30.54
C THR A 74 -2.63 1.50 -31.86
N ASP A 75 -2.53 2.72 -32.37
CA ASP A 75 -3.13 3.15 -33.63
C ASP A 75 -2.38 2.63 -34.87
N ALA A 76 -2.67 3.20 -36.05
CA ALA A 76 -2.05 2.83 -37.32
C ALA A 76 -0.56 3.22 -37.39
N GLU A 77 -0.13 4.15 -36.54
CA GLU A 77 1.24 4.63 -36.41
C GLU A 77 2.00 3.88 -35.29
N GLY A 78 1.31 2.97 -34.58
CA GLY A 78 1.86 2.23 -33.46
C GLY A 78 1.93 3.05 -32.18
N LEU A 79 1.11 4.09 -32.00
CA LEU A 79 1.05 4.94 -30.81
C LEU A 79 -0.22 4.70 -30.00
N ALA A 80 -0.11 4.84 -28.68
CA ALA A 80 -1.26 4.85 -27.78
C ALA A 80 -1.05 5.87 -26.65
N VAL A 81 -2.04 6.74 -26.43
CA VAL A 81 -2.07 7.65 -25.29
C VAL A 81 -2.84 6.98 -24.14
N VAL A 82 -2.19 6.86 -22.98
CA VAL A 82 -2.85 6.40 -21.75
C VAL A 82 -3.16 7.61 -20.88
N MET A 83 -4.44 7.78 -20.55
CA MET A 83 -4.91 8.81 -19.62
C MET A 83 -4.96 8.22 -18.21
N LEU A 84 -4.34 8.92 -17.27
CA LEU A 84 -4.37 8.61 -15.84
C LEU A 84 -5.38 9.52 -15.13
N PRO A 85 -5.88 9.12 -13.95
CA PRO A 85 -6.77 9.98 -13.16
C PRO A 85 -6.15 11.36 -12.89
N GLU A 86 -6.98 12.39 -12.79
CA GLU A 86 -6.51 13.79 -12.65
C GLU A 86 -5.64 14.02 -11.42
N TRP A 87 -5.86 13.24 -10.36
CA TRP A 87 -5.08 13.28 -9.13
C TRP A 87 -3.78 12.46 -9.18
N PHE A 88 -3.50 11.71 -10.25
CA PHE A 88 -2.40 10.76 -10.29
C PHE A 88 -1.05 11.45 -10.00
N GLN A 89 -0.69 12.51 -10.73
CA GLN A 89 0.59 13.19 -10.49
C GLN A 89 0.62 14.02 -9.19
N ALA A 90 -0.54 14.48 -8.72
CA ALA A 90 -0.64 15.15 -7.42
C ALA A 90 -0.39 14.17 -6.27
N LEU A 91 -0.87 12.93 -6.42
CA LEU A 91 -0.73 11.87 -5.42
C LEU A 91 0.60 11.11 -5.53
N ASN A 92 1.23 11.06 -6.71
CA ASN A 92 2.36 10.16 -6.96
C ASN A 92 3.57 10.88 -7.57
N ARG A 93 4.77 10.42 -7.22
CA ARG A 93 6.05 10.73 -7.87
C ARG A 93 6.83 9.44 -8.19
N ASP A 94 8.03 9.58 -8.73
CA ASP A 94 8.99 8.47 -8.95
C ASP A 94 8.38 7.30 -9.73
N PHE A 95 7.92 7.60 -10.95
CA PHE A 95 7.14 6.67 -11.76
C PHE A 95 7.97 5.52 -12.33
N ARG A 96 7.40 4.32 -12.36
CA ARG A 96 7.98 3.15 -13.04
C ARG A 96 6.94 2.52 -13.95
N TYR A 97 7.40 1.90 -15.04
CA TYR A 97 6.55 1.37 -16.10
C TYR A 97 6.84 -0.11 -16.35
N GLN A 98 5.80 -0.89 -16.57
CA GLN A 98 5.88 -2.26 -17.06
C GLN A 98 4.91 -2.41 -18.23
N LEU A 99 5.39 -2.93 -19.35
CA LEU A 99 4.60 -3.13 -20.58
C LEU A 99 4.66 -4.60 -21.01
N THR A 100 3.52 -5.15 -21.44
CA THR A 100 3.45 -6.51 -21.99
C THR A 100 2.55 -6.51 -23.22
N VAL A 101 3.12 -6.87 -24.37
CA VAL A 101 2.37 -7.00 -25.63
C VAL A 101 1.51 -8.27 -25.62
N ILE A 102 0.30 -8.20 -26.16
CA ILE A 102 -0.68 -9.30 -26.16
C ILE A 102 -1.09 -9.63 -27.59
N GLY A 103 -1.15 -10.93 -27.90
CA GLY A 103 -1.67 -11.47 -29.17
C GLY A 103 -0.66 -11.49 -30.32
N GLN A 104 0.30 -10.57 -30.34
CA GLN A 104 1.43 -10.61 -31.27
C GLN A 104 2.71 -10.13 -30.59
N PHE A 105 3.85 -10.69 -31.00
CA PHE A 105 5.16 -10.20 -30.59
C PHE A 105 5.44 -8.87 -31.28
N ALA A 106 5.82 -7.86 -30.51
CA ALA A 106 6.15 -6.51 -30.93
C ALA A 106 7.11 -5.91 -29.89
N GLN A 107 7.97 -4.99 -30.34
CA GLN A 107 8.73 -4.15 -29.43
C GLN A 107 7.80 -3.06 -28.89
N ALA A 108 7.87 -2.78 -27.59
CA ALA A 108 7.05 -1.75 -26.94
C ALA A 108 7.92 -0.88 -26.04
N ILE A 109 7.75 0.44 -26.12
CA ILE A 109 8.44 1.41 -25.28
C ILE A 109 7.46 2.45 -24.73
N VAL A 110 7.86 3.11 -23.64
CA VAL A 110 7.27 4.39 -23.24
C VAL A 110 7.90 5.47 -24.11
N ALA A 111 7.15 5.99 -25.07
CA ALA A 111 7.61 7.02 -26.00
C ALA A 111 7.59 8.42 -25.40
N GLN A 112 6.68 8.66 -24.44
CA GLN A 112 6.64 9.88 -23.64
C GLN A 112 6.32 9.50 -22.21
N GLU A 113 7.17 9.91 -21.27
CA GLU A 113 6.93 9.74 -19.84
C GLU A 113 5.70 10.51 -19.36
N ILE A 114 5.28 10.22 -18.14
CA ILE A 114 4.07 10.83 -17.56
C ILE A 114 4.23 12.34 -17.44
N LYS A 115 3.36 13.06 -18.14
CA LYS A 115 3.20 14.51 -18.05
C LYS A 115 1.76 14.89 -18.32
N ASN A 116 1.19 15.77 -17.49
CA ASN A 116 -0.22 16.17 -17.54
C ASN A 116 -1.18 14.96 -17.46
N ASN A 117 -0.93 14.07 -16.49
CA ASN A 117 -1.67 12.83 -16.20
C ASN A 117 -1.84 11.91 -17.43
N ARG A 118 -0.85 11.85 -18.31
CA ARG A 118 -0.83 10.93 -19.43
C ARG A 118 0.58 10.51 -19.79
N PHE A 119 0.70 9.36 -20.43
CA PHE A 119 1.94 8.90 -21.07
C PHE A 119 1.64 8.26 -22.41
N VAL A 120 2.67 8.10 -23.24
CA VAL A 120 2.52 7.53 -24.59
C VAL A 120 3.30 6.24 -24.69
N ILE A 121 2.63 5.18 -25.15
CA ILE A 121 3.24 3.91 -25.53
C ILE A 121 3.46 3.93 -27.04
N ARG A 122 4.61 3.40 -27.49
CA ARG A 122 4.87 3.14 -28.90
C ARG A 122 5.23 1.67 -29.12
N THR A 123 4.66 1.08 -30.15
CA THR A 123 5.00 -0.24 -30.67
C THR A 123 5.64 -0.16 -32.05
N ASP A 124 6.47 -1.14 -32.41
CA ASP A 124 7.08 -1.23 -33.75
C ASP A 124 6.09 -1.69 -34.84
N LYS A 125 4.93 -2.21 -34.43
CA LYS A 125 3.82 -2.60 -35.30
C LYS A 125 2.55 -1.83 -34.93
N PRO A 126 1.64 -1.58 -35.89
CA PRO A 126 0.35 -0.96 -35.60
C PRO A 126 -0.60 -1.95 -34.93
N GLN A 127 -1.65 -1.44 -34.28
CA GLN A 127 -2.77 -2.24 -33.74
C GLN A 127 -2.31 -3.34 -32.76
N VAL A 128 -1.27 -3.04 -31.97
CA VAL A 128 -0.77 -3.94 -30.92
C VAL A 128 -1.49 -3.63 -29.62
N LYS A 129 -2.08 -4.66 -29.01
CA LYS A 129 -2.63 -4.56 -27.66
C LYS A 129 -1.50 -4.65 -26.63
N VAL A 130 -1.43 -3.69 -25.72
CA VAL A 130 -0.44 -3.62 -24.65
C VAL A 130 -1.14 -3.56 -23.30
N SER A 131 -0.82 -4.52 -22.42
CA SER A 131 -1.08 -4.42 -20.99
C SER A 131 -0.02 -3.54 -20.36
N TRP A 132 -0.44 -2.55 -19.58
CA TRP A 132 0.45 -1.60 -18.95
C TRP A 132 0.21 -1.57 -17.44
N GLN A 133 1.28 -1.36 -16.70
CA GLN A 133 1.27 -1.03 -15.29
C GLN A 133 2.19 0.16 -15.05
N VAL A 134 1.71 1.11 -14.28
CA VAL A 134 2.47 2.23 -13.75
C VAL A 134 2.45 2.15 -12.24
N THR A 135 3.61 2.31 -11.63
CA THR A 135 3.71 2.53 -10.19
C THR A 135 4.19 3.94 -9.90
N GLY A 136 3.86 4.43 -8.70
CA GLY A 136 4.36 5.69 -8.19
C GLY A 136 4.40 5.70 -6.67
N ILE A 137 5.35 6.46 -6.13
CA ILE A 137 5.52 6.68 -4.70
C ILE A 137 4.54 7.76 -4.26
N ARG A 138 3.67 7.43 -3.30
CA ARG A 138 2.64 8.34 -2.78
C ARG A 138 3.28 9.61 -2.18
N GLN A 139 2.72 10.80 -2.41
CA GLN A 139 3.36 12.08 -2.03
C GLN A 139 2.40 13.19 -1.55
N ASP A 140 1.17 12.88 -1.15
CA ASP A 140 0.33 13.87 -0.47
C ASP A 140 0.93 14.31 0.88
N ALA A 141 0.39 15.40 1.44
CA ALA A 141 0.90 16.02 2.67
C ALA A 141 1.02 15.02 3.83
N TYR A 142 0.04 14.12 3.99
CA TYR A 142 0.07 13.13 5.06
C TYR A 142 1.19 12.10 4.85
N ALA A 143 1.32 11.56 3.64
CA ALA A 143 2.35 10.58 3.30
C ALA A 143 3.78 11.16 3.44
N ASN A 144 3.99 12.44 3.10
CA ASN A 144 5.30 13.07 3.30
C ASN A 144 5.61 13.34 4.78
N ALA A 145 4.61 13.72 5.58
CA ALA A 145 4.79 13.99 7.01
C ALA A 145 4.93 12.72 7.86
N HIS A 146 4.36 11.60 7.42
CA HIS A 146 4.28 10.35 8.18
C HIS A 146 4.77 9.16 7.36
N ARG A 147 5.96 9.29 6.76
CA ARG A 147 6.62 8.17 6.09
C ARG A 147 6.86 7.02 7.07
N ILE A 148 6.60 5.80 6.63
CA ILE A 148 7.02 4.61 7.35
C ILE A 148 8.54 4.51 7.20
N PRO A 149 9.31 4.49 8.30
CA PRO A 149 10.74 4.20 8.21
C PRO A 149 10.92 2.78 7.67
N VAL A 150 11.66 2.63 6.58
CA VAL A 150 11.95 1.33 5.97
C VAL A 150 12.91 0.53 6.86
N GLU A 151 13.83 1.25 7.52
CA GLU A 151 14.79 0.72 8.47
C GLU A 151 14.86 1.69 9.65
N GLU A 152 14.89 1.15 10.87
CA GLU A 152 14.99 1.90 12.11
C GLU A 152 15.86 1.10 13.08
N GLU A 153 16.78 1.79 13.77
CA GLU A 153 17.52 1.20 14.88
C GLU A 153 16.56 0.92 16.02
N LYS A 154 16.70 -0.25 16.66
CA LYS A 154 15.87 -0.55 17.83
C LYS A 154 16.18 0.46 18.95
N PRO A 155 15.16 0.92 19.69
CA PRO A 155 15.38 1.69 20.90
C PRO A 155 16.31 0.94 21.86
N ALA A 156 17.09 1.67 22.67
CA ALA A 156 18.13 1.07 23.53
C ALA A 156 17.61 -0.07 24.44
N GLY A 157 16.38 0.06 24.95
CA GLY A 157 15.73 -0.95 25.79
C GLY A 157 15.16 -2.16 25.03
N GLU A 158 15.15 -2.13 23.70
CA GLU A 158 14.66 -3.21 22.83
C GLU A 158 15.79 -3.92 22.07
N LEU A 159 17.03 -3.43 22.20
CA LEU A 159 18.21 -4.05 21.61
C LEU A 159 18.38 -5.48 22.16
N GLY A 160 18.55 -6.44 21.25
CA GLY A 160 18.67 -7.86 21.60
C GLY A 160 17.35 -8.58 21.89
N LEU A 161 16.21 -7.88 21.90
CA LEU A 161 14.88 -8.46 22.04
C LEU A 161 14.17 -8.62 20.70
N TYR A 162 13.22 -9.54 20.61
CA TYR A 162 12.56 -9.93 19.36
C TYR A 162 11.05 -9.84 19.51
N LEU A 163 10.35 -9.48 18.43
CA LEU A 163 8.88 -9.53 18.41
C LEU A 163 8.38 -10.98 18.38
N HIS A 164 9.12 -11.86 17.70
CA HIS A 164 8.76 -13.26 17.44
C HIS A 164 9.99 -14.19 17.57
N PRO A 165 10.56 -14.36 18.78
CA PRO A 165 11.79 -15.13 18.96
C PRO A 165 11.63 -16.63 18.61
N VAL A 166 10.50 -17.25 18.95
CA VAL A 166 10.28 -18.69 18.75
C VAL A 166 10.26 -19.04 17.27
N GLU A 167 9.62 -18.20 16.45
CA GLU A 167 9.58 -18.33 14.99
C GLU A 167 10.97 -18.13 14.36
N LEU A 168 11.86 -17.42 15.04
CA LEU A 168 13.27 -17.26 14.67
C LEU A 168 14.17 -18.39 15.23
N GLY A 169 13.61 -19.39 15.91
CA GLY A 169 14.37 -20.49 16.54
C GLY A 169 15.11 -20.09 17.81
N LEU A 170 14.72 -18.97 18.42
CA LEU A 170 15.30 -18.42 19.64
C LEU A 170 14.39 -18.69 20.85
N ASP A 171 14.94 -18.47 22.05
CA ASP A 171 14.19 -18.62 23.30
C ASP A 171 13.05 -17.61 23.38
N ALA A 172 11.86 -18.07 23.80
CA ALA A 172 10.68 -17.24 24.00
C ALA A 172 10.93 -16.08 24.99
N GLU A 173 11.86 -16.26 25.94
CA GLU A 173 12.25 -15.24 26.91
C GLU A 173 12.89 -14.01 26.26
N LEU A 174 13.45 -14.13 25.05
CA LEU A 174 13.98 -12.99 24.30
C LEU A 174 12.85 -12.15 23.64
N GLY A 175 11.59 -12.48 23.92
CA GLY A 175 10.43 -11.76 23.42
C GLY A 175 10.30 -10.37 24.04
N LEU A 176 10.14 -9.33 23.22
CA LEU A 176 9.96 -7.96 23.69
C LEU A 176 8.73 -7.85 24.61
N ASP A 177 7.61 -8.43 24.20
CA ASP A 177 6.39 -8.44 25.01
C ASP A 177 6.47 -9.44 26.17
N TYR A 178 7.32 -10.48 26.07
CA TYR A 178 7.60 -11.36 27.21
C TYR A 178 8.26 -10.57 28.34
N GLN A 179 9.30 -9.79 28.02
CA GLN A 179 10.01 -8.93 28.97
C GLN A 179 9.10 -7.84 29.55
N ARG A 180 8.27 -7.18 28.73
CA ARG A 180 7.30 -6.16 29.20
C ARG A 180 6.22 -6.69 30.13
N ASN A 181 5.82 -7.97 29.99
CA ASN A 181 4.80 -8.56 30.85
C ASN A 181 5.36 -9.07 32.20
N LEU A 182 6.69 -9.17 32.33
CA LEU A 182 7.35 -9.49 33.60
C LEU A 182 7.54 -8.24 34.49
N ASP A 183 7.71 -7.06 33.88
CA ASP A 183 7.79 -5.76 34.54
C ASP A 183 6.55 -4.91 34.20
N PRO A 184 5.40 -5.11 34.88
CA PRO A 184 4.26 -4.22 34.69
C PRO A 184 4.63 -2.79 35.10
N PRO A 185 4.20 -1.75 34.34
CA PRO A 185 4.43 -0.38 34.75
C PRO A 185 3.77 -0.10 36.12
N GLU A 186 4.49 0.59 37.01
CA GLU A 186 3.95 1.15 38.27
C GLU A 186 2.82 2.16 38.02
#